data_AF-A0A165HCA2-F1
#
_entry.id   AF-A0A165HCA2-F1
#
_cell.length_a   1.000
_cell.length_b   1.000
_cell.length_c   1.000
_cell.angle_alpha   90.00
_cell.angle_beta   90.00
_cell.angle_gamma   90.00
#
_symmetry.space_group_name_H-M   'P 1'
#
loop_
_entity.id
_entity.type
_entity.pdbx_description
1 polymer ?
#
loop_
_entity_poly.entity_id
_entity_poly.type
_entity_poly.pdbx_seq_one_letter_code
_entity_poly.pdbx_strand_id
1 'polypeptide(L)'
;MSAIGTLVFCNDCGNLLDGSIGDPKSILTCDVCGAQCRDTSSNTVTTTSQPTDFPSALRSKRSAVQTVTAGDMKTEATIHETCPDCETTGQMRYYSVQLRSADEGSTNFFTCTHCGHKWNTNN
;
A
#
# COMPACT_ATOMS: atom_id res chain seq x y z
N MET A 1 -24.79 -18.23 27.43
CA MET A 1 -23.82 -18.92 26.55
C MET A 1 -23.40 -17.89 25.55
N SER A 2 -22.11 -17.65 25.38
CA SER A 2 -21.61 -16.65 24.43
C SER A 2 -20.76 -17.36 23.38
N ALA A 3 -21.34 -17.63 22.22
CA ALA A 3 -20.61 -18.14 21.05
C ALA A 3 -20.18 -16.95 20.18
N ILE A 4 -18.91 -16.92 19.77
CA ILE A 4 -18.36 -15.92 18.85
C ILE A 4 -17.74 -16.68 17.69
N GLY A 5 -18.47 -16.76 16.57
CA GLY A 5 -18.06 -17.57 15.42
C GLY A 5 -17.96 -19.06 15.78
N THR A 6 -16.78 -19.65 15.60
CA THR A 6 -16.49 -21.04 15.99
C THR A 6 -16.10 -21.21 17.45
N LEU A 7 -15.81 -20.12 18.18
CA LEU A 7 -15.34 -20.21 19.56
C LEU A 7 -16.51 -20.20 20.54
N VAL A 8 -16.45 -21.08 21.53
CA VAL A 8 -17.47 -21.22 22.58
C VAL A 8 -16.86 -20.93 23.94
N PHE A 9 -17.51 -20.04 24.70
CA PHE A 9 -17.08 -19.67 26.05
C PHE A 9 -18.05 -20.19 27.12
N CYS A 10 -17.50 -20.56 28.27
CA CYS A 10 -18.27 -20.90 29.47
C CYS A 10 -18.94 -19.65 30.05
N ASN A 11 -20.20 -19.74 30.47
CA ASN A 11 -20.89 -18.58 31.08
C ASN A 11 -20.48 -18.31 32.51
N ASP A 12 -20.11 -19.36 33.23
CA ASP A 12 -19.98 -19.26 34.68
C ASP A 12 -18.59 -18.69 35.03
N CYS A 13 -17.56 -19.05 34.26
CA CYS A 13 -16.19 -18.59 34.50
C CYS A 13 -15.56 -17.83 33.32
N GLY A 14 -16.22 -17.75 32.15
CA GLY A 14 -15.69 -17.07 30.97
C GLY A 14 -14.57 -17.81 30.23
N ASN A 15 -14.20 -19.02 30.65
CA ASN A 15 -13.13 -19.79 30.00
C ASN A 15 -13.51 -20.22 28.57
N LEU A 16 -12.51 -20.31 27.68
CA LEU A 16 -12.67 -20.90 26.35
C LEU A 16 -12.81 -22.43 26.49
N LEU A 17 -13.81 -23.00 25.82
CA LEU A 17 -14.05 -24.45 25.84
C LEU A 17 -13.33 -25.13 24.68
N ASP A 18 -12.61 -26.21 24.96
CA ASP A 18 -11.91 -26.99 23.96
C ASP A 18 -12.85 -27.98 23.24
N GLY A 19 -12.76 -28.04 21.91
CA GLY A 19 -13.40 -29.10 21.12
C GLY A 19 -14.83 -28.82 20.65
N SER A 20 -15.16 -27.59 20.29
CA SER A 20 -16.41 -27.31 19.56
C SER A 20 -16.39 -27.95 18.16
N ILE A 21 -17.24 -28.95 17.95
CA ILE A 21 -17.41 -29.69 16.68
C ILE A 21 -18.54 -29.06 15.85
N GLY A 22 -19.39 -28.24 16.47
CA GLY A 22 -20.55 -27.64 15.81
C GLY A 22 -21.81 -28.50 15.89
N ASP A 23 -21.83 -29.47 16.79
CA ASP A 23 -22.96 -30.37 16.98
C ASP A 23 -23.83 -29.90 18.16
N PRO A 24 -25.10 -29.49 17.95
CA PRO A 24 -25.95 -28.96 19.02
C PRO A 24 -26.32 -29.99 20.11
N LYS A 25 -25.91 -31.24 19.93
CA LYS A 25 -26.12 -32.36 20.86
C LYS A 25 -24.89 -32.66 21.71
N SER A 26 -23.71 -32.13 21.37
CA SER A 26 -22.51 -32.35 22.15
C SER A 26 -22.51 -31.46 23.40
N ILE A 27 -21.98 -32.01 24.50
CA ILE A 27 -21.85 -31.33 25.79
C ILE A 27 -20.36 -31.18 26.05
N LEU A 28 -19.93 -29.93 26.15
CA LEU A 28 -18.57 -29.52 26.51
C LEU A 28 -18.52 -29.28 28.01
N THR A 29 -17.50 -29.83 28.68
CA THR A 29 -17.30 -29.62 30.11
C THR A 29 -16.17 -28.61 30.30
N CYS A 30 -16.37 -27.60 31.14
CA CYS A 30 -15.35 -26.61 31.42
C CYS A 30 -14.31 -27.14 32.41
N ASP A 31 -13.03 -27.12 32.04
CA ASP A 31 -11.95 -27.58 32.92
C ASP A 31 -11.72 -26.72 34.17
N VAL A 32 -12.18 -25.46 34.14
CA VAL A 32 -11.97 -24.51 35.24
C VAL A 32 -13.06 -24.59 36.30
N CYS A 33 -14.33 -24.69 35.89
CA CYS A 33 -15.47 -24.64 36.82
C CYS A 33 -16.34 -25.91 36.82
N GLY A 34 -16.06 -26.87 35.94
CA GLY A 34 -16.83 -28.12 35.81
C GLY A 34 -18.21 -27.95 35.17
N ALA A 35 -18.59 -26.73 34.76
CA ALA A 35 -19.89 -26.47 34.14
C ALA A 35 -20.04 -27.21 32.81
N GLN A 36 -21.22 -27.80 32.60
CA GLN A 36 -21.60 -28.44 31.34
C GLN A 36 -22.28 -27.43 30.42
N CYS A 37 -21.63 -27.15 29.30
CA CYS A 37 -22.10 -26.22 28.27
C CYS A 37 -22.45 -27.00 27.01
N ARG A 38 -23.51 -26.61 26.29
CA ARG A 38 -23.81 -27.22 24.98
C ARG A 38 -22.99 -26.53 23.90
N ASP A 39 -22.54 -27.31 22.92
CA ASP A 39 -21.88 -26.73 21.75
C ASP A 39 -22.90 -25.98 20.89
N THR A 40 -22.69 -24.68 20.73
CA THR A 40 -23.52 -23.79 19.88
C THR A 40 -22.61 -23.03 18.91
N SER A 41 -21.41 -23.54 18.64
CA SER A 41 -20.49 -22.94 17.67
C SER A 41 -21.15 -22.88 16.28
N SER A 42 -20.87 -21.81 15.54
CA SER A 42 -21.24 -21.75 14.12
C SER A 42 -20.28 -22.64 13.33
N ASN A 43 -20.82 -23.61 12.60
CA ASN A 43 -20.02 -24.60 11.86
C ASN A 43 -19.28 -24.00 10.66
N THR A 44 -19.66 -22.78 10.26
CA THR A 44 -19.12 -22.16 9.05
C THR A 44 -18.45 -20.83 9.38
N VAL A 45 -17.15 -20.75 9.12
CA VAL A 45 -16.38 -19.50 9.07
C VAL A 45 -16.00 -19.24 7.63
N THR A 46 -16.48 -18.13 7.08
CA THR A 46 -16.09 -17.69 5.75
C THR A 46 -14.87 -16.77 5.86
N THR A 47 -13.70 -17.26 5.47
CA THR A 47 -12.49 -16.44 5.36
C THR A 47 -12.29 -15.98 3.93
N THR A 48 -12.01 -14.69 3.73
CA THR A 48 -11.61 -14.14 2.43
C THR A 48 -10.18 -13.64 2.51
N SER A 49 -9.40 -13.84 1.45
CA SER A 49 -8.05 -13.27 1.34
C SER A 49 -8.11 -11.76 1.33
N GLN A 50 -7.12 -11.09 1.92
CA GLN A 50 -7.04 -9.64 1.85
C GLN A 50 -6.79 -9.16 0.41
N PRO A 51 -7.26 -7.94 0.08
CA PRO A 51 -6.99 -7.34 -1.22
C PRO A 51 -5.50 -7.22 -1.58
N THR A 52 -4.63 -7.15 -0.58
CA THR A 52 -3.18 -6.96 -0.69
C THR A 52 -2.37 -8.24 -0.78
N ASP A 53 -2.95 -9.40 -0.45
CA ASP A 53 -2.22 -10.68 -0.37
C ASP A 53 -1.66 -11.14 -1.72
N PHE A 54 -2.24 -10.67 -2.82
CA PHE A 54 -1.83 -11.03 -4.18
C PHE A 54 -1.64 -9.78 -5.05
N PRO A 55 -0.49 -9.08 -4.91
CA PRO A 55 -0.15 -7.95 -5.78
C PRO A 55 0.14 -8.46 -7.19
N SER A 56 -0.56 -7.91 -8.20
CA SER A 56 -0.35 -8.27 -9.60
C SER A 56 -0.74 -7.12 -10.52
N ALA A 57 -0.16 -7.07 -11.72
CA ALA A 57 -0.49 -6.03 -12.71
C ALA A 57 -1.98 -6.02 -13.08
N LEU A 58 -2.62 -7.21 -13.16
CA LEU A 58 -4.06 -7.32 -13.38
C LEU A 58 -4.88 -6.73 -12.22
N ARG A 59 -4.43 -6.93 -10.98
CA ARG A 59 -5.10 -6.37 -9.81
C ARG A 59 -4.91 -4.86 -9.70
N SER A 60 -3.72 -4.35 -10.02
CA SER A 60 -3.46 -2.91 -10.10
C SER A 60 -4.35 -2.24 -11.15
N LYS A 61 -4.60 -2.89 -12.29
CA LYS A 61 -5.55 -2.40 -13.32
C LYS A 61 -7.02 -2.38 -12.88
N ARG A 62 -7.38 -3.10 -11.81
CA ARG A 62 -8.73 -3.08 -11.21
C ARG A 62 -8.91 -1.96 -10.17
N SER A 63 -7.83 -1.28 -9.80
CA SER A 63 -7.89 -0.13 -8.89
C SER A 63 -8.61 1.04 -9.58
N ALA A 64 -9.48 1.73 -8.84
CA ALA A 64 -10.09 2.98 -9.29
C ALA A 64 -9.09 4.15 -9.33
N VAL A 65 -7.95 4.00 -8.65
CA VAL A 65 -6.85 4.97 -8.63
C VAL A 65 -5.79 4.52 -9.63
N GLN A 66 -5.41 5.43 -10.54
CA GLN A 66 -4.26 5.21 -11.42
C GLN A 66 -2.96 5.28 -10.61
N THR A 67 -2.18 4.21 -10.66
CA THR A 67 -0.80 4.21 -10.18
C THR A 67 0.06 4.94 -11.19
N VAL A 68 0.28 6.25 -10.97
CA VAL A 68 1.17 7.06 -11.80
C VAL A 68 2.61 6.63 -11.51
N THR A 69 3.37 6.31 -12.55
CA THR A 69 4.79 5.97 -12.39
C THR A 69 5.64 7.24 -12.36
N ALA A 70 6.82 7.17 -11.74
CA ALA A 70 7.72 8.32 -11.69
C ALA A 70 8.11 8.87 -13.08
N GLY A 71 8.06 8.03 -14.13
CA GLY A 71 8.31 8.46 -15.51
C GLY A 71 7.17 9.26 -16.14
N ASP A 72 5.94 9.13 -15.63
CA ASP A 72 4.77 9.88 -16.12
C ASP A 72 4.70 11.29 -15.49
N MET A 73 5.33 11.46 -14.33
CA MET A 73 5.41 12.74 -13.63
C MET A 73 6.47 13.64 -14.27
N LYS A 74 6.03 14.53 -15.15
CA LYS A 74 6.86 15.63 -15.65
C LYS A 74 6.89 16.74 -14.59
N THR A 75 7.86 16.68 -13.68
CA THR A 75 8.09 17.71 -12.65
C THR A 75 8.91 18.89 -13.15
N GLU A 76 9.47 18.80 -14.35
CA GLU A 76 10.35 19.81 -14.94
C GLU A 76 9.54 21.00 -15.49
N ALA A 77 9.97 22.22 -15.16
CA ALA A 77 9.39 23.45 -15.70
C ALA A 77 9.96 23.75 -17.09
N THR A 78 9.26 24.57 -17.89
CA THR A 78 9.73 24.99 -19.21
C THR A 78 10.31 26.40 -19.21
N ILE A 79 11.39 26.61 -19.97
CA ILE A 79 12.06 27.91 -20.17
C ILE A 79 12.45 28.09 -21.64
N HIS A 80 12.61 29.33 -22.10
CA HIS A 80 13.12 29.64 -23.43
C HIS A 80 14.61 29.98 -23.38
N GLU A 81 15.45 29.13 -23.96
CA GLU A 81 16.90 29.32 -24.04
C GLU A 81 17.45 28.65 -25.32
N THR A 82 18.68 29.01 -25.71
CA THR A 82 19.40 28.47 -26.88
C THR A 82 20.14 27.20 -26.54
N CYS A 83 19.93 26.12 -27.30
CA CYS A 83 20.64 24.86 -27.05
C CYS A 83 22.10 24.98 -27.53
N PRO A 84 23.11 24.66 -26.70
CA PRO A 84 24.51 24.74 -27.12
C PRO A 84 24.87 23.71 -28.20
N ASP A 85 24.09 22.63 -28.33
CA ASP A 85 24.41 21.50 -29.23
C ASP A 85 23.70 21.62 -30.58
N CYS A 86 22.39 21.90 -30.58
CA CYS A 86 21.60 22.01 -31.82
C CYS A 86 21.33 23.46 -32.26
N GLU A 87 21.89 24.45 -31.55
CA GLU A 87 21.78 25.90 -31.80
C GLU A 87 20.35 26.42 -31.97
N THR A 88 19.34 25.61 -31.64
CA THR A 88 17.94 25.93 -31.82
C THR A 88 17.45 26.68 -30.59
N THR A 89 16.97 27.90 -30.80
CA THR A 89 16.20 28.66 -29.80
C THR A 89 14.83 28.01 -29.62
N GLY A 90 14.54 27.51 -28.42
CA GLY A 90 13.28 26.79 -28.20
C GLY A 90 12.91 26.67 -26.73
N GLN A 91 11.82 25.96 -26.48
CA GLN A 91 11.43 25.60 -25.12
C GLN A 91 12.29 24.44 -24.63
N MET A 92 12.78 24.55 -23.41
CA MET A 92 13.64 23.59 -22.74
C MET A 92 13.03 23.24 -21.41
N ARG A 93 13.28 22.02 -20.95
CA ARG A 93 12.87 21.60 -19.62
C ARG A 93 14.00 21.84 -18.64
N TYR A 94 13.69 22.37 -17.47
CA TYR A 94 14.68 22.56 -16.43
C TYR A 94 14.15 22.21 -15.05
N TYR A 95 15.08 21.86 -14.18
CA TYR A 95 14.85 21.70 -12.75
C TYR A 95 16.10 22.15 -11.99
N SER A 96 15.90 22.72 -10.80
CA SER A 96 16.98 23.22 -9.95
C SER A 96 17.21 22.29 -8.77
N VAL A 97 18.48 22.01 -8.45
CA VAL A 97 18.89 21.20 -7.30
C VAL A 97 20.06 21.87 -6.59
N GLN A 98 20.01 21.88 -5.27
CA GLN A 98 21.16 22.29 -4.46
C GLN A 98 22.13 21.12 -4.32
N LEU A 99 23.27 21.20 -5.01
CA LEU A 99 24.31 20.16 -4.96
C LEU A 99 25.42 20.49 -3.96
N ARG A 100 25.47 21.71 -3.46
CA ARG A 100 26.59 22.25 -2.66
C ARG A 100 26.11 22.90 -1.37
N SER A 101 27.04 23.54 -0.66
CA SER A 101 26.76 24.22 0.61
C SER A 101 25.65 25.26 0.44
N ALA A 102 24.96 25.61 1.53
CA ALA A 102 23.84 26.57 1.49
C ALA A 102 24.24 28.00 1.10
N ASP A 103 25.56 28.29 1.05
CA ASP A 103 26.12 29.60 0.67
C ASP A 103 26.31 29.74 -0.85
N GLU A 104 26.17 28.65 -1.61
CA GLU A 104 26.28 28.66 -3.08
C GLU A 104 24.91 28.64 -3.75
N GLY A 105 24.82 29.19 -4.97
CA GLY A 105 23.59 29.16 -5.74
C GLY A 105 23.19 27.75 -6.22
N SER A 106 21.94 27.63 -6.66
CA SER A 106 21.38 26.36 -7.10
C SER A 106 21.94 25.94 -8.46
N THR A 107 22.20 24.65 -8.63
CA THR A 107 22.55 24.11 -9.95
C THR A 107 21.28 23.84 -10.75
N ASN A 108 21.18 24.47 -11.92
CA ASN A 108 20.08 24.28 -12.86
C ASN A 108 20.47 23.20 -13.87
N PHE A 109 19.62 22.18 -14.01
CA PHE A 109 19.75 21.15 -15.03
C PHE A 109 18.77 21.44 -16.17
N PHE A 110 19.28 21.49 -17.39
CA PHE A 110 18.48 21.72 -18.59
C PHE A 110 18.45 20.47 -19.45
N THR A 111 17.29 20.22 -20.07
CA THR A 111 17.08 19.18 -21.08
C THR A 111 16.43 19.80 -22.31
N CYS A 112 17.12 19.75 -23.45
CA CYS A 112 16.58 20.25 -24.70
C CYS A 112 15.40 19.39 -25.18
N THR A 113 14.29 20.01 -25.55
CA THR A 113 13.10 19.28 -26.07
C THR A 113 13.27 18.78 -27.50
N HIS A 114 14.21 19.36 -28.27
CA HIS A 114 14.45 19.01 -29.67
C HIS A 114 15.44 17.86 -29.84
N CYS A 115 16.64 17.98 -29.26
CA CYS A 115 17.71 16.99 -29.42
C CYS A 115 17.92 16.08 -28.19
N GLY A 116 17.30 16.39 -27.05
CA GLY A 116 17.48 15.64 -25.80
C GLY A 116 18.82 15.89 -25.08
N HIS A 117 19.64 16.82 -25.57
CA HIS A 117 20.89 17.22 -24.92
C HIS A 117 20.64 17.72 -23.49
N LYS A 118 21.49 17.28 -22.55
CA LYS A 118 21.39 17.64 -21.14
C LYS A 118 22.68 18.32 -20.69
N TRP A 119 22.55 19.47 -20.05
CA TRP A 119 23.67 20.19 -19.43
C TRP A 119 23.23 20.83 -18.13
N ASN A 120 24.20 21.31 -17.36
CA ASN A 120 23.95 22.00 -16.11
C ASN A 120 24.67 23.34 -16.07
N THR A 121 24.03 24.32 -15.46
CA THR A 121 24.60 25.65 -15.20
C THR A 121 24.54 25.90 -13.70
N ASN A 122 25.67 26.30 -13.12
CA ASN A 122 25.70 26.76 -11.74
C ASN A 122 25.50 28.28 -11.72
N ASN A 123 24.58 28.75 -10.88
CA ASN A 123 24.26 30.16 -10.72
C ASN A 123 24.97 30.74 -9.50
#